data_AF-A0A2M7X0J5-F1
#
_entry.id   AF-A0A2M7X0J5-F1
#
_cell.length_a   1.000
_cell.length_b   1.000
_cell.length_c   1.000
_cell.angle_alpha   90.00
_cell.angle_beta   90.00
_cell.angle_gamma   90.00
#
_symmetry.space_group_name_H-M   'P 1'
#
loop_
_entity.id
_entity.type
_entity.pdbx_description
1 polymer ?
#
loop_
_entity_poly.entity_id
_entity_poly.type
_entity_poly.pdbx_seq_one_letter_code
_entity_poly.pdbx_strand_id
1 'polypeptide(L)'
;MTGVMVAKILMAYLLGSLSGSLLLGRWRHVDIRALGSGNAGGTNAFRTQGWRFGLSVALFDIGKGALAVWIGQRGVIDPALALRLGMACGAGAGLGHVWPLYFGFRGGKGAATL
;
A
#
# COMPACT_ATOMS: atom_id res chain seq x y z
N MET A 1 -18.32 18.49 4.20
CA MET A 1 -17.00 18.09 4.73
C MET A 1 -16.85 16.58 4.90
N THR A 2 -17.81 15.90 5.54
CA THR A 2 -17.73 14.44 5.80
C THR A 2 -17.54 13.59 4.54
N GLY A 3 -18.27 13.88 3.46
CA GLY A 3 -18.13 13.14 2.19
C GLY A 3 -16.72 13.20 1.58
N VAL A 4 -16.05 14.35 1.67
CA VAL A 4 -14.67 14.53 1.19
C VAL A 4 -13.68 13.71 2.02
N MET A 5 -13.89 13.63 3.34
CA MET A 5 -13.05 12.82 4.23
C MET A 5 -13.18 11.33 3.92
N VAL A 6 -14.42 10.85 3.74
CA VAL A 6 -14.68 9.45 3.36
C VAL A 6 -14.06 9.14 2.00
N ALA A 7 -14.24 10.01 1.01
CA ALA A 7 -13.65 9.83 -0.33
C ALA A 7 -12.12 9.70 -0.27
N LYS A 8 -11.44 10.50 0.56
CA LYS A 8 -9.99 10.41 0.75
C LYS A 8 -9.55 9.07 1.36
N ILE A 9 -10.26 8.57 2.36
CA ILE A 9 -9.96 7.27 2.99
C ILE A 9 -10.18 6.13 1.99
N LEU A 10 -11.25 6.19 1.20
CA LEU A 10 -11.51 5.22 0.14
C LEU A 10 -10.42 5.26 -0.94
N MET A 11 -10.03 6.45 -1.39
CA MET A 11 -8.91 6.61 -2.32
C MET A 11 -7.61 6.04 -1.75
N ALA A 12 -7.34 6.25 -0.46
CA ALA A 12 -6.17 5.68 0.20
C ALA A 12 -6.20 4.15 0.25
N TYR A 13 -7.36 3.54 0.51
CA TYR A 13 -7.54 2.09 0.43
C TYR A 13 -7.33 1.55 -1.00
N LEU A 14 -7.88 2.24 -2.00
CA LEU A 14 -7.68 1.88 -3.41
C LEU A 14 -6.22 2.02 -3.83
N LEU A 15 -5.52 3.05 -3.38
CA LEU A 15 -4.09 3.24 -3.59
C LEU A 15 -3.28 2.15 -2.90
N GLY A 16 -3.57 1.85 -1.63
CA GLY A 16 -2.93 0.78 -0.87
C GLY A 16 -3.12 -0.61 -1.48
N SER A 17 -4.28 -0.83 -2.13
CA SER A 17 -4.62 -2.07 -2.85
C SER A 17 -3.72 -2.36 -4.05
N LEU A 18 -2.94 -1.38 -4.51
CA LEU A 18 -1.86 -1.63 -5.46
C LEU A 18 -0.69 -2.30 -4.72
N SER A 19 -0.64 -3.64 -4.69
CA SER A 19 0.46 -4.38 -4.08
C SER A 19 1.71 -4.31 -4.97
N GLY A 20 2.81 -3.72 -4.47
CA GLY A 20 4.03 -3.53 -5.26
C GLY A 20 4.64 -4.85 -5.74
N SER A 21 4.67 -5.88 -4.89
CA SER A 21 5.23 -7.20 -5.26
C SER A 21 4.42 -7.90 -6.36
N LEU A 22 3.09 -7.78 -6.31
CA LEU A 22 2.20 -8.41 -7.29
C LEU A 22 2.16 -7.63 -8.59
N LEU A 23 2.18 -6.29 -8.51
CA LEU A 23 2.20 -5.43 -9.68
C LEU A 23 3.53 -5.55 -10.45
N LEU A 24 4.66 -5.41 -9.76
CA LEU A 24 5.98 -5.57 -10.36
C LEU A 24 6.26 -7.03 -10.76
N GLY A 25 5.70 -7.99 -10.02
CA GLY A 25 5.78 -9.41 -10.35
C GLY A 25 5.10 -9.72 -11.69
N ARG A 26 3.94 -9.12 -11.96
CA ARG A 26 3.25 -9.24 -13.26
C ARG A 26 4.12 -8.79 -14.44
N TRP A 27 4.91 -7.72 -14.30
CA TRP A 27 5.84 -7.27 -15.34
C TRP A 27 7.00 -8.24 -15.59
N ARG A 28 7.28 -9.12 -14.63
CA ARG A 28 8.26 -10.21 -14.76
C ARG A 28 7.61 -11.57 -15.05
N HIS A 29 6.29 -11.61 -15.28
CA HIS A 29 5.52 -12.86 -15.43
C HIS A 29 5.66 -13.82 -14.24
N VAL A 30 5.80 -13.29 -13.02
CA VAL A 30 5.94 -14.06 -11.77
C VAL A 30 4.84 -13.68 -10.78
N ASP A 31 4.16 -14.69 -10.23
CA ASP A 31 3.32 -14.50 -9.02
C ASP A 31 4.16 -14.75 -7.77
N ILE A 32 4.44 -13.69 -7.02
CA ILE A 32 5.24 -13.74 -5.79
C ILE A 32 4.60 -14.66 -4.73
N ARG A 33 3.27 -14.86 -4.76
CA ARG A 33 2.54 -15.74 -3.82
C ARG A 33 2.74 -17.22 -4.13
N ALA A 34 3.19 -17.57 -5.32
CA ALA A 34 3.52 -18.94 -5.69
C ALA A 34 4.95 -19.33 -5.27
N LEU A 35 5.73 -18.37 -4.75
CA LEU A 35 7.15 -18.55 -4.44
C LEU A 35 7.43 -18.36 -2.94
N GLY A 36 8.50 -19.01 -2.47
CA GLY A 36 9.02 -18.79 -1.12
C GLY A 36 7.97 -19.08 -0.04
N SER A 37 7.57 -18.07 0.72
CA SER A 37 6.66 -18.20 1.88
C SER A 37 5.20 -18.03 1.47
N GLY A 38 4.95 -17.76 0.20
CA GLY A 38 3.63 -17.44 -0.33
C GLY A 38 3.09 -16.06 0.07
N ASN A 39 3.85 -15.26 0.81
CA ASN A 39 3.44 -13.91 1.19
C ASN A 39 3.70 -12.91 0.05
N ALA A 40 2.79 -11.96 -0.18
CA ALA A 40 2.95 -10.90 -1.18
C ALA A 40 3.73 -9.67 -0.68
N GLY A 41 4.54 -9.80 0.37
CA GLY A 41 5.34 -8.71 0.94
C GLY A 41 6.74 -8.58 0.33
N GLY A 42 7.38 -7.45 0.61
CA GLY A 42 8.74 -7.13 0.16
C GLY A 42 9.81 -8.14 0.59
N THR A 43 9.71 -8.74 1.79
CA THR A 43 10.67 -9.76 2.25
C THR A 43 10.63 -11.02 1.40
N ASN A 44 9.43 -11.47 1.00
CA ASN A 44 9.32 -12.64 0.12
C ASN A 44 9.83 -12.31 -1.28
N ALA A 45 9.46 -11.13 -1.80
CA ALA A 45 9.96 -10.60 -3.07
C ALA A 45 11.50 -10.49 -3.10
N PHE A 46 12.13 -10.00 -2.03
CA PHE A 46 13.58 -9.95 -1.87
C PHE A 46 14.19 -11.35 -1.96
N ARG A 47 13.62 -12.30 -1.20
CA ARG A 47 14.14 -13.67 -1.13
C ARG A 47 14.00 -14.43 -2.44
N THR A 48 12.94 -14.20 -3.20
CA THR A 48 12.61 -14.99 -4.39
C THR A 48 13.05 -14.33 -5.70
N GLN A 49 13.20 -13.01 -5.75
CA GLN A 49 13.52 -12.25 -6.97
C GLN A 49 14.77 -11.37 -6.83
N GLY A 50 15.45 -11.44 -5.68
CA GLY A 50 16.69 -10.73 -5.40
C GLY A 50 16.49 -9.31 -4.88
N TRP A 51 17.61 -8.72 -4.42
CA TRP A 51 17.59 -7.47 -3.66
C TRP A 51 17.05 -6.27 -4.44
N ARG A 52 17.35 -6.17 -5.74
CA ARG A 52 16.88 -5.06 -6.59
C ARG A 52 15.36 -5.05 -6.67
N PHE A 53 14.77 -6.22 -6.87
CA PHE A 53 13.31 -6.36 -6.95
C PHE A 53 12.66 -6.09 -5.58
N GLY A 54 13.19 -6.69 -4.52
CA GLY A 54 12.71 -6.43 -3.15
C GLY A 54 12.77 -4.95 -2.76
N LEU A 55 13.84 -4.25 -3.13
CA LEU A 55 13.98 -2.82 -2.92
C LEU A 55 12.95 -2.01 -3.72
N SER A 56 12.74 -2.33 -5.00
CA SER A 56 11.71 -1.68 -5.81
C SER A 56 10.31 -1.86 -5.21
N VAL A 57 9.99 -3.05 -4.70
CA VAL A 57 8.73 -3.32 -4.00
C VAL A 57 8.61 -2.47 -2.74
N ALA A 58 9.65 -2.43 -1.90
CA ALA A 58 9.65 -1.65 -0.67
C ALA A 58 9.47 -0.15 -0.95
N LEU A 59 10.21 0.41 -1.92
CA LEU A 59 10.09 1.82 -2.30
C LEU A 59 8.68 2.15 -2.80
N PHE A 60 8.08 1.25 -3.60
CA PHE A 60 6.71 1.42 -4.07
C PHE A 60 5.70 1.39 -2.91
N ASP A 61 5.80 0.39 -2.02
CA ASP A 61 4.87 0.20 -0.92
C ASP A 61 4.99 1.27 0.18
N ILE A 62 6.18 1.83 0.39
CA ILE A 62 6.41 3.03 1.24
C ILE A 62 5.84 4.26 0.55
N GLY A 63 6.18 4.46 -0.73
CA GLY A 63 5.76 5.64 -1.50
C GLY A 63 4.24 5.79 -1.56
N LYS A 64 3.51 4.68 -1.78
CA LYS A 64 2.04 4.72 -1.79
C LYS A 64 1.44 5.03 -0.41
N GLY A 65 2.06 4.58 0.68
CA GLY A 65 1.66 4.88 2.06
C GLY A 65 1.85 6.37 2.37
N ALA A 66 3.04 6.90 2.06
CA ALA A 66 3.34 8.32 2.19
C ALA A 66 2.38 9.20 1.36
N LEU A 67 2.10 8.79 0.12
CA LEU A 67 1.15 9.47 -0.75
C LEU A 67 -0.28 9.45 -0.16
N ALA A 68 -0.71 8.33 0.42
CA ALA A 68 -2.01 8.24 1.08
C ALA A 68 -2.14 9.23 2.26
N VAL A 69 -1.12 9.31 3.12
CA VAL A 69 -1.09 10.28 4.23
C VAL A 69 -1.15 11.71 3.71
N TRP A 70 -0.36 12.03 2.68
CA TRP A 70 -0.34 13.34 2.04
C TRP A 70 -1.71 13.74 1.45
N ILE A 71 -2.38 12.82 0.75
CA ILE A 71 -3.75 13.01 0.23
C ILE A 71 -4.73 13.32 1.37
N GLY A 72 -4.61 12.59 2.50
CA GLY A 72 -5.40 12.83 3.69
C GLY A 72 -5.28 14.28 4.19
N GLN A 73 -4.06 14.76 4.34
CA GLN A 73 -3.75 16.10 4.87
C GLN A 73 -4.08 17.24 3.89
N ARG A 74 -4.05 17.00 2.58
CA ARG A 74 -4.13 18.06 1.57
C ARG A 74 -5.44 18.85 1.64
N GLY A 75 -5.35 20.18 1.77
CA GLY A 75 -6.52 21.07 1.79
C GLY A 75 -7.28 21.09 3.12
N VAL A 76 -6.74 20.51 4.19
CA VAL A 76 -7.26 20.63 5.55
C VAL A 76 -6.49 21.73 6.28
N ILE A 77 -7.19 22.78 6.72
CA ILE A 77 -6.57 23.95 7.37
C ILE A 77 -6.27 23.66 8.85
N ASP A 78 -7.20 23.01 9.55
CA ASP A 78 -7.01 22.62 10.95
C ASP A 78 -5.90 21.55 11.07
N PRO A 79 -4.76 21.83 11.73
CA PRO A 79 -3.66 20.89 11.87
C PRO A 79 -4.04 19.60 12.59
N ALA A 80 -4.93 19.67 13.59
CA ALA A 80 -5.35 18.49 14.34
C ALA A 80 -6.19 17.54 13.47
N LEU A 81 -7.12 18.09 12.70
CA LEU A 81 -7.90 17.34 11.73
C LEU A 81 -7.03 16.80 10.58
N ALA A 82 -6.07 17.58 10.08
CA ALA A 82 -5.15 17.16 9.04
C ALA A 82 -4.34 15.93 9.48
N LEU A 83 -3.80 15.94 10.71
CA LEU A 83 -3.08 14.81 11.29
C LEU A 83 -3.97 13.56 11.40
N ARG A 84 -5.17 13.69 11.97
CA ARG A 84 -6.12 12.58 12.12
C ARG A 84 -6.51 11.97 10.77
N LEU A 85 -6.77 12.82 9.77
CA LEU A 85 -7.16 12.35 8.44
C LEU A 85 -5.98 11.72 7.69
N GLY A 86 -4.76 12.24 7.87
CA GLY A 86 -3.53 11.63 7.38
C GLY A 86 -3.34 10.22 7.94
N MET A 87 -3.47 10.06 9.27
CA MET A 87 -3.42 8.74 9.92
C MET A 87 -4.50 7.78 9.42
N ALA A 88 -5.75 8.26 9.28
CA ALA A 88 -6.84 7.45 8.75
C ALA A 88 -6.60 6.99 7.30
N CYS A 89 -6.01 7.85 6.45
CA CYS A 89 -5.63 7.48 5.10
C CYS A 89 -4.44 6.51 5.08
N GLY A 90 -3.42 6.71 5.93
CA GLY A 90 -2.32 5.76 6.09
C GLY A 90 -2.82 4.37 6.50
N ALA A 91 -3.72 4.31 7.49
CA ALA A 91 -4.40 3.07 7.89
C ALA A 91 -5.21 2.47 6.74
N GLY A 92 -5.96 3.29 5.99
CA GLY A 92 -6.67 2.85 4.78
C GLY A 92 -5.74 2.21 3.74
N ALA A 93 -4.59 2.82 3.47
CA ALA A 93 -3.58 2.26 2.58
C ALA A 93 -2.98 0.95 3.10
N GLY A 94 -2.71 0.86 4.41
CA GLY A 94 -2.29 -0.37 5.07
C GLY A 94 -3.33 -1.49 4.93
N LEU A 95 -4.61 -1.19 5.17
CA LEU A 95 -5.72 -2.13 4.96
C LEU A 95 -5.81 -2.58 3.49
N GLY A 96 -5.65 -1.64 2.55
CA GLY A 96 -5.58 -1.95 1.12
C GLY A 96 -4.39 -2.86 0.79
N HIS A 97 -3.23 -2.67 1.43
CA HIS A 97 -2.08 -3.54 1.21
C HIS A 97 -2.33 -4.98 1.70
N VAL A 98 -3.01 -5.13 2.85
CA VAL A 98 -3.31 -6.45 3.45
C VAL A 98 -4.42 -7.16 2.69
N TRP A 99 -5.51 -6.45 2.39
CA TRP A 99 -6.67 -6.92 1.63
C TRP A 99 -6.83 -6.13 0.33
N PRO A 100 -5.96 -6.34 -0.66
CA PRO A 100 -5.96 -5.58 -1.90
C PRO A 100 -7.09 -5.98 -2.82
N LEU A 101 -7.94 -5.01 -3.15
CA LEU A 101 -9.09 -5.20 -4.04
C LEU A 101 -8.70 -5.79 -5.41
N TYR A 102 -7.61 -5.32 -6.00
CA TYR A 102 -7.18 -5.74 -7.35
C TYR A 102 -6.52 -7.13 -7.41
N PHE A 103 -6.25 -7.74 -6.26
CA PHE A 103 -5.50 -8.99 -6.16
C PHE A 103 -6.23 -10.07 -5.36
N GLY A 104 -7.57 -10.02 -5.39
CA GLY A 104 -8.45 -11.00 -4.76
C GLY A 104 -8.33 -10.98 -3.23
N PHE A 105 -8.07 -9.82 -2.64
CA PHE A 105 -7.96 -9.60 -1.19
C PHE A 105 -6.89 -10.45 -0.49
N ARG A 106 -5.87 -10.90 -1.24
CA ARG A 106 -4.75 -11.71 -0.73
C ARG A 106 -3.43 -10.96 -0.90
N GLY A 107 -3.14 -10.07 0.05
CA GLY A 107 -2.00 -9.16 0.03
C GLY A 107 -0.84 -9.55 0.95
N GLY A 108 -0.05 -8.53 1.31
CA GLY A 108 1.08 -8.66 2.22
C GLY A 108 0.72 -8.35 3.67
N LYS A 109 1.72 -8.13 4.53
CA LYS A 109 1.51 -7.83 5.96
C LYS A 109 1.36 -6.33 6.29
N GLY A 110 1.53 -5.44 5.31
CA GLY A 110 1.36 -4.00 5.50
C GLY A 110 2.53 -3.25 6.15
N ALA A 111 3.57 -3.93 6.62
CA ALA A 111 4.68 -3.32 7.37
C ALA A 111 5.44 -2.20 6.64
N ALA A 112 5.53 -2.25 5.30
CA ALA A 112 6.18 -1.20 4.51
C ALA A 112 5.23 -0.06 4.13
N THR A 113 3.91 -0.27 4.25
CA THR A 113 2.88 0.72 3.85
C THR A 113 2.42 1.57 5.02
N LEU A 114 2.62 1.11 6.26
CA LEU A 114 2.31 1.80 7.52
C LEU A 114 3.53 2.54 8.07
#